data_AF-A0A9D4RGY7-F1
#
_entry.id   AF-A0A9D4RGY7-F1
#
_cell.length_a   1.000
_cell.length_b   1.000
_cell.length_c   1.000
_cell.angle_alpha   90.00
_cell.angle_beta   90.00
_cell.angle_gamma   90.00
#
_symmetry.space_group_name_H-M   'P 1'
#
loop_
_entity.id
_entity.type
_entity.pdbx_description
1 polymer ?
#
loop_
_entity_poly.entity_id
_entity_poly.type
_entity_poly.pdbx_seq_one_letter_code
_entity_poly.pdbx_strand_id
1 'polypeptide(L)'
;MSVSGLREDPKCRLSASDLLHLYFPAGIKYNAEKEKKEAQENKQKKLQALEEVKKLEAEKGIPKEKKKDSFAEKFATQVIKNLQVEVRNIHVRYEDKYTNPLQPFSIGVTLKELLFRIPTGSHIHKLVKLEQLAVYWNSHSNLYEGKEKAEILVHSH
;
A
#
# COMPACT_ATOMS: atom_id res chain seq x y z
N MET A 1 -14.03 19.12 -40.45
CA MET A 1 -14.49 19.33 -39.06
C MET A 1 -13.96 18.19 -38.20
N SER A 2 -12.88 18.42 -37.45
CA SER A 2 -12.38 17.45 -36.47
C SER A 2 -12.55 18.11 -35.11
N VAL A 3 -13.56 17.67 -34.35
CA VAL A 3 -13.75 18.10 -32.98
C VAL A 3 -12.72 17.33 -32.18
N SER A 4 -11.60 17.98 -31.90
CA SER A 4 -10.58 17.52 -30.95
C SER A 4 -11.28 17.08 -29.67
N GLY A 5 -11.15 15.79 -29.35
CA GLY A 5 -11.74 15.18 -28.17
C GLY A 5 -11.42 16.04 -26.95
N LEU A 6 -12.48 16.58 -26.35
CA LEU A 6 -12.41 17.22 -25.05
C LEU A 6 -11.86 16.18 -24.08
N ARG A 7 -10.59 16.33 -23.76
CA ARG A 7 -9.94 15.63 -22.68
C ARG A 7 -10.66 16.09 -21.42
N GLU A 8 -11.64 15.32 -20.96
CA GLU A 8 -12.28 15.61 -19.67
C GLU A 8 -11.16 15.61 -18.62
N ASP A 9 -10.84 16.80 -18.13
CA ASP A 9 -9.87 16.95 -17.07
C ASP A 9 -10.42 16.25 -15.82
N PRO A 10 -9.61 15.39 -15.18
CA PRO A 10 -10.06 14.67 -13.99
C PRO A 10 -10.45 15.67 -12.90
N LYS A 11 -11.67 15.57 -12.38
CA LYS A 11 -12.17 16.44 -11.30
C LYS A 11 -11.35 16.32 -10.01
N CYS A 12 -10.63 15.20 -9.81
CA CYS A 12 -9.75 14.98 -8.66
C CYS A 12 -8.46 14.28 -9.12
N ARG A 13 -7.33 15.01 -9.18
CA ARG A 13 -6.01 14.45 -9.51
C ARG A 13 -5.11 14.46 -8.28
N LEU A 14 -4.53 13.31 -7.97
CA LEU A 14 -3.44 13.17 -7.00
C LEU A 14 -2.17 12.80 -7.76
N SER A 15 -1.09 13.54 -7.51
CA SER A 15 0.22 13.27 -8.09
C SER A 15 1.28 13.11 -7.01
N ALA A 16 2.10 12.08 -7.13
CA ALA A 16 3.32 11.90 -6.34
C ALA A 16 4.51 11.69 -7.28
N SER A 17 5.70 12.04 -6.83
CA SER A 17 6.94 11.87 -7.62
C SER A 17 8.09 11.53 -6.69
N ASP A 18 9.11 10.89 -7.24
CA ASP A 18 10.37 10.55 -6.57
C ASP A 18 10.16 9.65 -5.34
N LEU A 19 9.41 8.56 -5.56
CA LEU A 19 9.10 7.60 -4.51
C LEU A 19 10.20 6.54 -4.41
N LEU A 20 11.10 6.75 -3.46
CA LEU A 20 12.10 5.75 -3.06
C LEU A 20 11.64 5.01 -1.81
N HIS A 21 11.46 3.69 -1.92
CA HIS A 21 11.12 2.83 -0.78
C HIS A 21 12.16 1.73 -0.61
N LEU A 22 12.81 1.69 0.56
CA LEU A 22 13.76 0.66 0.95
C LEU A 22 13.11 -0.29 1.95
N TYR A 23 13.19 -1.59 1.69
CA TYR A 23 12.74 -2.62 2.61
C TYR A 23 13.93 -3.45 3.11
N PHE A 24 13.95 -3.67 4.42
CA PHE A 24 14.93 -4.50 5.10
C PHE A 24 14.18 -5.57 5.92
N PRO A 25 14.61 -6.84 5.91
CA PRO A 25 14.12 -7.81 6.87
C PRO A 25 14.39 -7.30 8.28
N ALA A 26 13.37 -7.24 9.14
CA ALA A 26 13.63 -7.15 10.57
C ALA A 26 14.28 -8.48 10.97
N GLY A 27 15.45 -8.46 11.63
CA GLY A 27 16.21 -9.64 12.08
C GLY A 27 15.51 -10.48 13.15
N ILE A 28 14.21 -10.73 13.00
CA ILE A 28 13.37 -11.52 13.88
C ILE A 28 13.72 -12.98 13.59
N LYS A 29 14.58 -13.56 14.43
CA LYS A 29 14.75 -15.01 14.47
C LYS A 29 13.41 -15.63 14.87
N TYR A 30 12.88 -16.52 14.03
CA TYR A 30 11.68 -17.28 14.32
C TYR A 30 11.82 -18.00 15.66
N ASN A 31 10.94 -17.70 16.62
CA ASN A 31 10.87 -18.36 17.92
C ASN A 31 9.48 -18.96 18.11
N ALA A 32 9.37 -20.27 17.92
CA ALA A 32 8.12 -21.02 17.98
C ALA A 32 7.41 -20.92 19.34
N GLU A 33 8.12 -20.67 20.44
CA GLU A 33 7.51 -20.51 21.76
C GLU A 33 6.79 -19.17 21.91
N LYS A 34 7.40 -18.10 21.37
CA LYS A 34 6.81 -16.76 21.39
C LYS A 34 5.52 -16.73 20.57
N GLU A 35 5.52 -17.35 19.39
CA GLU A 35 4.35 -17.35 18.51
C GLU A 35 3.20 -18.19 19.08
N LYS A 36 3.48 -19.33 19.73
CA LYS A 36 2.47 -20.11 20.44
C LYS A 36 1.84 -19.32 21.59
N LYS A 37 2.65 -18.58 22.34
CA LYS A 37 2.17 -17.72 23.43
C LYS A 37 1.31 -16.57 22.90
N GLU A 38 1.75 -15.89 21.85
CA GLU A 38 0.99 -14.81 21.21
C GLU A 38 -0.32 -15.31 20.58
N ALA A 39 -0.31 -16.49 19.97
CA ALA A 39 -1.51 -17.12 19.43
C ALA A 39 -2.53 -17.44 20.53
N GLN A 40 -2.07 -17.93 21.68
CA GLN A 40 -2.92 -18.21 22.83
C GLN A 40 -3.48 -16.93 23.46
N GLU A 41 -2.64 -15.92 23.68
CA GLU A 41 -3.06 -14.63 24.23
C GLU A 41 -4.06 -13.92 23.30
N ASN A 42 -3.85 -13.96 21.99
CA ASN A 42 -4.78 -13.39 21.01
C ASN A 42 -6.12 -14.12 21.00
N LYS A 43 -6.11 -15.46 21.12
CA LYS A 43 -7.34 -16.26 21.22
C LYS A 43 -8.11 -15.88 22.48
N GLN A 44 -7.42 -15.70 23.61
CA GLN A 44 -8.03 -15.35 24.88
C GLN A 44 -8.59 -13.92 24.90
N LYS A 45 -7.87 -12.95 24.34
CA LYS A 45 -8.37 -11.57 24.15
C LYS A 45 -9.62 -11.51 23.28
N LYS A 46 -9.64 -12.27 22.18
CA LYS A 46 -10.82 -12.35 21.30
C LYS A 46 -12.03 -12.95 22.02
N LEU A 47 -11.84 -13.98 22.83
CA LEU A 47 -12.89 -14.58 23.65
C LEU A 47 -13.45 -13.56 24.65
N GLN A 48 -12.59 -12.85 25.37
CA GLN A 48 -12.99 -11.82 26.33
C GLN A 48 -13.79 -10.69 25.67
N ALA A 49 -13.33 -10.18 24.52
CA ALA A 49 -14.04 -9.14 23.77
C ALA A 49 -15.42 -9.61 23.31
N LEU A 50 -15.56 -10.87 22.86
CA LEU A 50 -16.86 -11.43 22.47
C LEU A 50 -17.80 -11.60 23.66
N GLU A 51 -17.29 -11.98 24.83
CA GLU A 51 -18.09 -12.09 26.05
C GLU A 51 -18.57 -10.72 26.54
N GLU A 52 -17.72 -9.70 26.50
CA GLU A 52 -18.10 -8.32 26.83
C GLU A 52 -19.17 -7.78 25.87
N VAL A 53 -19.00 -7.98 24.55
CA VAL A 53 -20.00 -7.58 23.56
C VAL A 53 -21.31 -8.31 23.81
N LYS A 54 -21.29 -9.63 24.04
CA LYS A 54 -22.50 -10.41 24.33
C LYS A 54 -23.19 -9.95 25.62
N LYS A 55 -22.45 -9.59 26.67
CA LYS A 55 -23.02 -9.05 27.92
C LYS A 55 -23.69 -7.69 27.67
N LEU A 56 -23.02 -6.81 26.94
CA LEU A 56 -23.58 -5.51 26.57
C LEU A 56 -24.82 -5.62 25.67
N GLU A 57 -24.84 -6.58 24.74
CA GLU A 57 -25.99 -6.90 23.89
C GLU A 57 -27.16 -7.53 24.66
N ALA A 58 -26.87 -8.32 25.69
CA ALA A 58 -27.89 -8.90 26.57
C ALA A 58 -28.48 -7.88 27.55
N GLU A 59 -27.68 -6.92 28.03
CA GLU A 59 -28.12 -5.87 28.96
C GLU A 59 -28.82 -4.70 28.28
N LYS A 60 -28.49 -4.42 27.02
CA LYS A 60 -29.08 -3.32 26.27
C LYS A 60 -29.74 -3.88 25.01
N GLY A 61 -31.07 -3.88 24.98
CA GLY A 61 -31.85 -3.98 23.74
C GLY A 61 -31.63 -2.72 22.88
N ILE A 62 -30.41 -2.50 22.40
CA ILE A 62 -30.03 -1.29 21.64
C ILE A 62 -30.69 -1.38 20.27
N PRO A 63 -31.59 -0.45 19.92
CA PRO A 63 -31.98 -0.26 18.53
C PRO A 63 -30.72 0.10 17.75
N LYS A 64 -30.37 -0.70 16.74
CA LYS A 64 -29.32 -0.34 15.78
C LYS A 64 -29.71 1.01 15.18
N GLU A 65 -29.12 2.10 15.68
CA GLU A 65 -29.24 3.40 15.06
C GLU A 65 -28.78 3.22 13.62
N LYS A 66 -29.72 3.45 12.69
CA LYS A 66 -29.43 3.47 11.26
C LYS A 66 -28.39 4.56 11.06
N LYS A 67 -27.15 4.14 10.76
CA LYS A 67 -26.04 5.03 10.42
C LYS A 67 -26.54 6.03 9.38
N LYS A 68 -26.16 7.30 9.56
CA LYS A 68 -26.50 8.41 8.66
C LYS A 68 -25.78 8.21 7.31
N ASP A 69 -26.30 7.33 6.46
CA ASP A 69 -25.69 6.93 5.18
C ASP A 69 -25.88 7.95 4.03
N SER A 70 -26.48 9.13 4.24
CA SER A 70 -27.01 9.85 3.07
C SER A 70 -26.04 10.81 2.34
N PHE A 71 -25.04 11.39 3.01
CA PHE A 71 -24.21 12.46 2.42
C PHE A 71 -22.73 12.14 2.33
N ALA A 72 -22.09 11.74 3.43
CA ALA A 72 -20.67 11.43 3.45
C ALA A 72 -20.32 10.26 2.51
N GLU A 73 -21.19 9.25 2.45
CA GLU A 73 -21.03 8.09 1.57
C GLU A 73 -21.16 8.48 0.08
N LYS A 74 -22.16 9.31 -0.26
CA LYS A 74 -22.32 9.83 -1.64
C LYS A 74 -21.14 10.69 -2.05
N PHE A 75 -20.64 11.52 -1.13
CA PHE A 75 -19.46 12.34 -1.35
C PHE A 75 -18.21 11.48 -1.58
N ALA A 76 -17.93 10.52 -0.68
CA ALA A 76 -16.81 9.61 -0.82
C ALA A 76 -16.88 8.79 -2.12
N THR A 77 -18.07 8.30 -2.47
CA THR A 77 -18.33 7.60 -3.73
C THR A 77 -18.05 8.50 -4.93
N GLN A 78 -18.42 9.78 -4.88
CA GLN A 78 -18.18 10.71 -5.98
C GLN A 78 -16.70 11.05 -6.13
N VAL A 79 -15.97 11.19 -5.02
CA VAL A 79 -14.52 11.40 -5.02
C VAL A 79 -13.81 10.18 -5.61
N ILE A 80 -14.14 8.97 -5.15
CA ILE A 80 -13.59 7.71 -5.69
C ILE A 80 -13.95 7.56 -7.18
N LYS A 81 -15.20 7.90 -7.54
CA LYS A 81 -15.74 8.06 -8.91
C LYS A 81 -14.73 8.64 -9.91
N ASN A 82 -14.10 9.75 -9.51
CA ASN A 82 -13.36 10.63 -10.42
C ASN A 82 -11.88 10.73 -10.04
N LEU A 83 -11.40 9.84 -9.18
CA LEU A 83 -10.02 9.87 -8.72
C LEU A 83 -9.08 9.40 -9.84
N GLN A 84 -8.11 10.26 -10.16
CA GLN A 84 -6.96 9.91 -10.98
C GLN A 84 -5.69 10.05 -10.14
N VAL A 85 -4.90 8.97 -10.09
CA VAL A 85 -3.63 8.94 -9.37
C VAL A 85 -2.50 8.78 -10.38
N GLU A 86 -1.47 9.59 -10.21
CA GLU A 86 -0.25 9.55 -10.99
C GLU A 86 0.96 9.49 -10.05
N VAL A 87 1.83 8.52 -10.27
CA VAL A 87 3.07 8.40 -9.51
C VAL A 87 4.21 8.28 -10.49
N ARG A 88 5.21 9.15 -10.36
CA ARG A 88 6.40 9.16 -11.22
C ARG A 88 7.65 8.81 -10.44
N ASN A 89 8.66 8.30 -11.14
CA ASN A 89 9.98 7.95 -10.59
C ASN A 89 9.85 7.08 -9.33
N ILE A 90 9.25 5.90 -9.48
CA ILE A 90 9.10 4.93 -8.41
C ILE A 90 10.30 4.00 -8.42
N HIS A 91 10.95 3.87 -7.28
CA HIS A 91 11.97 2.86 -7.04
C HIS A 91 11.72 2.16 -5.72
N VAL A 92 11.42 0.87 -5.80
CA VAL A 92 11.27 0.00 -4.64
C VAL A 92 12.44 -0.96 -4.63
N ARG A 93 13.18 -1.00 -3.52
CA ARG A 93 14.35 -1.86 -3.38
C ARG A 93 14.30 -2.62 -2.07
N TYR A 94 14.34 -3.93 -2.19
CA TYR A 94 14.47 -4.88 -1.11
C TYR A 94 15.95 -5.22 -0.94
N GLU A 95 16.45 -5.14 0.29
CA GLU A 95 17.83 -5.49 0.62
C GLU A 95 17.85 -6.56 1.70
N ASP A 96 18.60 -7.64 1.48
CA ASP A 96 18.71 -8.74 2.43
C ASP A 96 20.17 -8.99 2.81
N LYS A 97 20.43 -8.83 4.10
CA LYS A 97 21.71 -9.11 4.76
C LYS A 97 21.65 -10.31 5.72
N TYR A 98 20.46 -10.87 5.94
CA TYR A 98 20.22 -11.88 6.96
C TYR A 98 20.25 -13.30 6.38
N THR A 99 19.68 -13.50 5.19
CA THR A 99 19.61 -14.85 4.59
C THR A 99 20.99 -15.38 4.24
N ASN A 100 21.87 -14.54 3.69
CA ASN A 100 23.26 -14.88 3.44
C ASN A 100 24.19 -13.72 3.87
N PRO A 101 24.68 -13.74 5.12
CA PRO A 101 25.53 -12.67 5.64
C PRO A 101 26.86 -12.48 4.89
N LEU A 102 27.35 -13.54 4.23
CA LEU A 102 28.58 -13.49 3.43
C LEU A 102 28.36 -12.86 2.05
N GLN A 103 27.12 -12.86 1.56
CA GLN A 103 26.77 -12.39 0.23
C GLN A 103 25.40 -11.69 0.28
N PRO A 104 25.34 -10.43 0.76
CA PRO A 104 24.11 -9.66 0.76
C PRO A 104 23.67 -9.38 -0.67
N PHE A 105 22.36 -9.43 -0.90
CA PHE A 105 21.77 -9.16 -2.20
C PHE A 105 20.71 -8.07 -2.12
N SER A 106 20.46 -7.42 -3.26
CA SER A 106 19.33 -6.51 -3.40
C SER A 106 18.51 -6.86 -4.62
N ILE A 107 17.19 -6.75 -4.47
CA ILE A 107 16.23 -6.91 -5.54
C ILE A 107 15.45 -5.61 -5.60
N GLY A 108 15.20 -5.08 -6.79
CA GLY A 108 14.40 -3.89 -6.90
C GLY A 108 13.57 -3.83 -8.17
N VAL A 109 12.57 -2.98 -8.09
CA VAL A 109 11.66 -2.65 -9.18
C VAL A 109 11.73 -1.14 -9.35
N THR A 110 11.95 -0.71 -10.58
CA THR A 110 11.88 0.70 -10.98
C THR A 110 10.79 0.89 -12.01
N LEU A 111 10.09 2.00 -11.91
CA LEU A 111 9.00 2.36 -12.80
C LEU A 111 8.99 3.88 -12.99
N LYS A 112 9.07 4.32 -14.24
CA LYS A 112 9.07 5.76 -14.55
C LYS A 112 7.72 6.39 -14.27
N GLU A 113 6.63 5.73 -14.66
CA GLU A 113 5.29 6.27 -14.50
C GLU A 113 4.25 5.18 -14.21
N LEU A 114 3.43 5.42 -13.19
CA LEU A 114 2.22 4.69 -12.86
C LEU A 114 1.03 5.64 -12.97
N LEU A 115 0.10 5.34 -13.87
CA LEU A 115 -1.18 6.05 -13.95
C LEU A 115 -2.30 5.11 -13.57
N PHE A 116 -3.11 5.53 -12.61
CA PHE A 116 -4.33 4.86 -12.21
C PHE A 116 -5.52 5.78 -12.48
N ARG A 117 -6.50 5.30 -13.25
CA ARG A 117 -7.72 6.04 -13.56
C ARG A 117 -8.94 5.13 -13.44
N ILE A 118 -9.99 5.67 -12.83
CA ILE A 118 -11.31 5.05 -12.81
C ILE A 118 -12.11 5.70 -13.95
N PRO A 119 -12.42 4.98 -15.04
CA PRO A 119 -13.23 5.49 -16.13
C PRO A 119 -14.70 5.63 -15.69
N THR A 120 -15.34 6.70 -16.12
CA THR A 120 -16.75 7.01 -15.88
C THR A 120 -17.62 6.26 -16.91
N GLY A 121 -17.81 4.95 -16.72
CA GLY A 121 -18.63 4.10 -17.59
C GLY A 121 -19.38 3.01 -16.82
N SER A 122 -20.39 2.39 -17.44
CA SER A 122 -21.26 1.37 -16.82
C SER A 122 -20.51 0.13 -16.32
N HIS A 123 -19.29 -0.09 -16.81
CA HIS A 123 -18.38 -1.15 -16.37
C HIS A 123 -17.20 -0.51 -15.65
N ILE A 124 -17.05 -0.80 -14.36
CA ILE A 124 -15.97 -0.30 -13.51
C ILE A 124 -14.69 -1.07 -13.85
N HIS A 125 -14.01 -0.70 -14.93
CA HIS A 125 -12.69 -1.25 -15.26
C HIS A 125 -11.62 -0.29 -14.76
N LYS A 126 -10.90 -0.66 -13.70
CA LYS A 126 -9.77 0.14 -13.21
C LYS A 126 -8.66 0.10 -14.27
N LEU A 127 -8.31 1.24 -14.86
CA LEU A 127 -7.24 1.33 -15.86
C LEU A 127 -5.93 1.66 -15.15
N VAL A 128 -4.95 0.79 -15.32
CA VAL A 128 -3.58 0.97 -14.82
C VAL A 128 -2.64 1.02 -16.01
N LYS A 129 -1.89 2.11 -16.15
CA LYS A 129 -0.80 2.25 -17.13
C LYS A 129 0.52 2.24 -16.38
N LEU A 130 1.47 1.45 -16.86
CA LEU A 130 2.83 1.36 -16.34
C LEU A 130 3.77 1.72 -17.49
N GLU A 131 4.69 2.66 -17.29
CA GLU A 131 5.75 2.97 -18.25
C GLU A 131 7.13 2.68 -17.68
N GLN A 132 7.97 2.03 -18.51
CA GLN A 132 9.36 1.70 -18.21
C GLN A 132 9.52 0.94 -16.89
N LEU A 133 8.77 -0.16 -16.77
CA LEU A 133 8.93 -1.11 -15.67
C LEU A 133 10.22 -1.92 -15.90
N ALA A 134 11.12 -1.90 -14.93
CA ALA A 134 12.29 -2.77 -14.91
C ALA A 134 12.44 -3.41 -13.53
N VAL A 135 12.98 -4.63 -13.53
CA VAL A 135 13.29 -5.40 -12.34
C VAL A 135 14.75 -5.77 -12.39
N TYR A 136 15.46 -5.65 -11.28
CA TYR A 136 16.87 -6.02 -11.18
C TYR A 136 17.13 -6.88 -9.94
N TRP A 137 18.20 -7.66 -10.03
CA TRP A 137 18.72 -8.51 -8.96
C TRP A 137 20.24 -8.35 -8.92
N ASN A 138 20.76 -7.87 -7.79
CA ASN A 138 22.18 -7.65 -7.57
C ASN A 138 22.69 -8.61 -6.49
N SER A 139 23.51 -9.59 -6.88
CA SER A 139 23.98 -10.67 -6.00
C SER A 139 25.21 -10.33 -5.14
N HIS A 140 25.66 -9.08 -5.11
CA HIS A 140 26.71 -8.57 -4.23
C HIS A 140 26.47 -7.07 -4.02
N SER A 141 25.44 -6.75 -3.25
CA SER A 141 24.97 -5.38 -3.16
C SER A 141 25.59 -4.64 -1.97
N ASN A 142 26.07 -3.42 -2.21
CA ASN A 142 26.23 -2.45 -1.14
C ASN A 142 24.84 -2.14 -0.56
N LEU A 143 24.71 -2.24 0.75
CA LEU A 143 23.46 -1.96 1.46
C LEU A 143 23.36 -0.46 1.72
N TYR A 144 22.15 0.07 1.65
CA TYR A 144 21.83 1.47 1.90
C TYR A 144 21.32 1.72 3.33
N GLU A 145 21.32 0.68 4.16
CA GLU A 145 20.97 0.78 5.57
C GLU A 145 21.87 1.81 6.29
N GLY A 146 21.26 2.84 6.85
CA GLY A 146 21.95 3.92 7.57
C GLY A 146 22.55 5.02 6.68
N LYS A 147 22.39 4.97 5.35
CA LYS A 147 22.82 6.04 4.44
C LYS A 147 21.78 7.16 4.32
N GLU A 148 22.26 8.35 3.94
CA GLU A 148 21.38 9.50 3.71
C GLU A 148 20.58 9.33 2.40
N LYS A 149 19.34 9.81 2.38
CA LYS A 149 18.45 9.73 1.20
C LYS A 149 19.07 10.32 -0.07
N ALA A 150 19.85 11.39 0.05
CA ALA A 150 20.54 12.01 -1.08
C ALA A 150 21.53 11.06 -1.75
N GLU A 151 22.27 10.27 -0.98
CA GLU A 151 23.25 9.32 -1.51
C GLU A 151 22.57 8.14 -2.24
N ILE A 152 21.37 7.76 -1.79
CA ILE A 152 20.60 6.67 -2.37
C ILE A 152 19.94 7.10 -3.70
N LEU A 153 19.48 8.36 -3.78
CA LEU A 153 18.89 8.93 -5.00
C LEU A 153 19.87 8.97 -6.18
N VAL A 154 21.17 9.18 -5.91
CA VAL A 154 22.21 9.18 -6.95
C VAL A 154 22.43 7.80 -7.57
N HIS A 155 22.18 6.72 -6.82
CA HIS A 155 22.41 5.35 -7.27
C HIS A 155 21.14 4.63 -7.73
N SER A 156 20.01 5.34 -7.83
CA SER A 156 18.70 4.78 -8.19
C SER A 156 18.22 5.18 -9.60
N HIS A 157 19.08 5.84 -10.38
CA HIS A 157 18.86 6.20 -11.79
C HIS A 157 19.76 5.43 -12.75
#